data_AF-A0A9D6LWR3-F1
#
_entry.id   AF-A0A9D6LWR3-F1
#
_cell.length_a   1.000
_cell.length_b   1.000
_cell.length_c   1.000
_cell.angle_alpha   90.00
_cell.angle_beta   90.00
_cell.angle_gamma   90.00
#
_symmetry.space_group_name_H-M   'P 1'
#
loop_
_entity.id
_entity.type
_entity.pdbx_description
1 polymer ?
#
loop_
_entity_poly.entity_id
_entity_poly.type
_entity_poly.pdbx_seq_one_letter_code
_entity_poly.pdbx_strand_id
1 'polypeptide(L)'
;MTIRLQPGKTEYTEEEAARVLGVSAAQLRALLRNHVVEEEEWLSNVPLMRFRPSDLLLLSMLDHPGASGETVPSERDGGSPRKE
;
A
#
# COMPACT_ATOMS: atom_id res chain seq x y z
N MET A 1 -0.08 -7.92 0.96
CA MET A 1 1.04 -7.85 -0.01
C MET A 1 2.35 -8.28 0.68
N THR A 2 3.33 -8.91 0.00
CA THR A 2 4.66 -9.23 0.60
C THR A 2 5.72 -8.30 0.02
N ILE A 3 6.26 -7.36 0.81
CA ILE A 3 7.36 -6.49 0.36
C ILE A 3 8.69 -7.24 0.39
N ARG A 4 9.56 -6.99 -0.60
CA ARG A 4 10.90 -7.61 -0.68
C ARG A 4 12.00 -6.58 -0.54
N LEU A 5 12.46 -6.41 0.70
CA LEU A 5 13.59 -5.53 1.02
C LEU A 5 14.91 -6.20 0.64
N GLN A 6 15.85 -5.42 0.11
CA GLN A 6 17.21 -5.87 -0.18
C GLN A 6 18.04 -5.89 1.11
N PRO A 7 18.65 -7.04 1.48
CA PRO A 7 19.47 -7.12 2.68
C PRO A 7 20.72 -6.23 2.56
N GLY A 8 21.04 -5.48 3.61
CA GLY A 8 22.17 -4.55 3.65
C GLY A 8 21.91 -3.18 3.03
N LYS A 9 20.76 -2.97 2.39
CA LYS A 9 20.38 -1.67 1.81
C LYS A 9 19.65 -0.81 2.84
N THR A 10 20.22 0.36 3.12
CA THR A 10 19.74 1.28 4.16
C THR A 10 18.77 2.34 3.63
N GLU A 11 18.80 2.63 2.33
CA GLU A 11 18.05 3.69 1.70
C GLU A 11 17.59 3.28 0.29
N TYR A 12 16.38 3.70 -0.08
CA TYR A 12 15.74 3.42 -1.37
C TYR A 12 15.32 4.74 -2.00
N THR A 13 15.51 4.88 -3.30
CA THR A 13 14.92 6.00 -4.05
C THR A 13 13.42 5.81 -4.21
N GLU A 14 12.72 6.84 -4.69
CA GLU A 14 11.29 6.74 -5.03
C GLU A 14 10.99 5.55 -5.95
N GLU A 15 11.75 5.38 -7.03
CA GLU A 15 11.53 4.30 -7.99
C GLU A 15 11.75 2.93 -7.36
N GLU A 16 12.74 2.80 -6.49
CA GLU A 16 13.03 1.54 -5.80
C GLU A 16 11.99 1.22 -4.74
N ALA A 17 11.56 2.22 -3.98
CA ALA A 17 10.47 2.12 -3.03
C ALA A 17 9.19 1.64 -3.73
N ALA A 18 8.82 2.27 -4.85
CA ALA A 18 7.67 1.90 -5.65
C ALA A 18 7.75 0.44 -6.14
N ARG A 19 8.93 0.00 -6.63
CA ARG A 19 9.16 -1.39 -7.05
C ARG A 19 9.06 -2.38 -5.89
N VAL A 20 9.64 -2.07 -4.73
CA VAL A 20 9.59 -2.91 -3.53
C VAL A 20 8.16 -3.05 -3.02
N LEU A 21 7.41 -1.94 -3.08
CA LEU A 21 6.01 -1.86 -2.73
C LEU A 21 5.10 -2.35 -3.85
N GLY A 22 5.59 -2.78 -5.02
CA GLY A 22 4.74 -3.25 -6.12
C GLY A 22 3.72 -2.23 -6.64
N VAL A 23 3.95 -0.94 -6.42
CA VAL A 23 3.09 0.17 -6.85
C VAL A 23 3.82 1.06 -7.86
N SER A 24 3.08 1.95 -8.52
CA SER A 24 3.66 2.99 -9.36
C SER A 24 4.20 4.15 -8.52
N ALA A 25 5.22 4.87 -9.01
CA ALA A 25 5.74 6.07 -8.35
C ALA A 25 4.64 7.11 -8.03
N ALA A 26 3.68 7.29 -8.95
CA ALA A 26 2.52 8.14 -8.72
C ALA A 26 1.62 7.67 -7.55
N GLN A 27 1.45 6.36 -7.38
CA GLN A 27 0.68 5.78 -6.27
C GLN A 27 1.43 5.93 -4.95
N LEU A 28 2.76 5.75 -4.96
CA LEU A 28 3.60 6.02 -3.80
C LEU A 28 3.48 7.50 -3.36
N ARG A 29 3.53 8.45 -4.30
CA ARG A 29 3.31 9.88 -4.01
C ARG A 29 1.93 10.13 -3.42
N ALA A 30 0.90 9.45 -3.92
CA ALA A 30 -0.46 9.58 -3.38
C ALA A 30 -0.55 9.04 -1.94
N LEU A 31 0.09 7.91 -1.63
CA LEU A 31 0.17 7.37 -0.26
C LEU A 31 0.91 8.31 0.69
N LEU A 32 2.02 8.88 0.24
CA LEU A 32 2.77 9.87 1.01
C LEU A 32 1.94 11.14 1.23
N ARG A 33 1.26 11.64 0.20
CA ARG A 33 0.32 12.77 0.31
C ARG A 33 -0.79 12.51 1.32
N ASN A 34 -1.35 11.30 1.33
CA ASN A 34 -2.53 11.00 2.13
C ASN A 34 -2.20 10.69 3.60
N HIS A 35 -0.97 10.24 3.90
CA HIS A 35 -0.62 9.73 5.23
C HIS A 35 0.63 10.34 5.88
N VAL A 36 1.50 11.02 5.12
CA VAL A 36 2.83 11.44 5.59
C VAL A 36 3.08 12.94 5.39
N VAL A 37 2.51 13.55 4.36
CA VAL A 37 2.78 14.92 3.96
C VAL A 37 1.56 15.81 4.26
N GLU A 38 1.64 16.62 5.31
CA GLU A 38 0.60 17.64 5.63
C GLU A 38 0.63 18.82 4.65
N GLU A 39 1.80 19.15 4.09
CA GLU A 39 2.01 20.29 3.20
C GLU A 39 2.39 19.87 1.78
N GLU A 40 1.58 20.25 0.80
CA GLU A 40 1.71 19.86 -0.62
C GLU A 40 3.09 20.20 -1.23
N GLU A 41 3.81 21.18 -0.64
CA GLU A 41 5.14 21.63 -1.06
C GLU A 41 6.22 20.53 -0.89
N TRP A 42 6.06 19.62 0.07
CA TRP A 42 6.99 18.49 0.27
C TRP A 42 6.86 17.41 -0.81
N LEU A 43 5.77 17.40 -1.59
CA LEU A 43 5.60 16.45 -2.70
C LEU A 43 6.61 16.72 -3.83
N SER A 44 7.02 17.97 -4.01
CA SER A 44 8.06 18.36 -4.96
C SER A 44 9.44 17.81 -4.57
N ASN A 45 9.63 17.49 -3.29
CA ASN A 45 10.88 16.95 -2.75
C ASN A 45 10.91 15.41 -2.71
N VAL A 46 9.78 14.73 -2.99
CA VAL A 46 9.69 13.25 -2.98
C VAL A 46 10.71 12.58 -3.93
N PRO A 47 10.98 13.08 -5.14
CA PRO A 47 12.02 12.52 -6.00
C PRO A 47 13.44 12.60 -5.40
N LEU A 48 13.64 13.51 -4.45
CA LEU A 48 14.91 13.72 -3.73
C LEU A 48 14.95 13.00 -2.37
N MET A 49 13.81 12.48 -1.90
CA MET A 49 13.73 11.74 -0.64
C MET A 49 14.38 10.36 -0.76
N ARG A 50 14.99 9.95 0.34
CA ARG A 50 15.48 8.58 0.54
C ARG A 50 14.61 7.89 1.58
N PHE A 51 14.04 6.76 1.18
CA PHE A 51 13.17 5.95 2.04
C PHE A 51 14.00 4.89 2.74
N ARG A 52 13.86 4.77 4.06
CA ARG A 52 14.47 3.67 4.81
C ARG A 52 13.59 2.42 4.74
N PRO A 53 14.15 1.22 4.99
CA PRO A 53 13.36 -0.01 5.09
C PRO A 53 12.15 0.09 6.03
N SER A 54 12.31 0.81 7.15
CA SER A 54 11.23 1.08 8.11
C SER A 54 10.07 1.86 7.49
N ASP A 55 10.38 2.83 6.65
CA ASP A 55 9.39 3.71 6.03
C ASP A 55 8.60 2.93 4.99
N LEU A 56 9.25 2.03 4.24
CA LEU A 56 8.60 1.11 3.31
C LEU A 56 7.67 0.12 4.02
N LEU A 57 8.05 -0.38 5.20
CA LEU A 57 7.19 -1.22 6.02
C LEU A 57 5.92 -0.46 6.43
N LEU A 58 6.06 0.77 6.93
CA LEU A 58 4.91 1.60 7.30
C LEU A 58 4.01 1.89 6.10
N LEU A 59 4.58 2.28 4.96
CA LEU A 59 3.83 2.54 3.73
C LEU A 59 3.05 1.30 3.26
N SER A 60 3.64 0.11 3.39
CA SER A 60 2.95 -1.14 3.04
C SER A 60 1.75 -1.45 3.94
N MET A 61 1.79 -0.99 5.20
CA MET A 61 0.67 -1.11 6.13
C MET A 61 -0.42 -0.08 5.85
N LEU A 62 -0.03 1.13 5.46
CA LEU A 62 -0.97 2.21 5.10
C LEU A 62 -1.72 1.92 3.79
N ASP A 63 -1.08 1.26 2.84
CA ASP A 63 -1.72 0.76 1.61
C ASP A 63 -2.74 -0.38 1.89
N HIS A 64 -2.74 -0.96 3.09
CA HIS A 64 -3.72 -1.94 3.54
C HIS A 64 -4.49 -1.45 4.78
N PRO A 65 -5.46 -0.52 4.62
CA PRO A 65 -6.34 -0.11 5.71
C PRO A 65 -7.41 -1.18 6.01
N GLY A 66 -7.00 -2.44 6.26
CA GLY A 66 -7.91 -3.51 6.65
C GLY A 66 -7.51 -4.90 6.18
N ALA A 67 -6.54 -5.52 6.86
CA ALA A 67 -6.59 -6.98 7.07
C ALA A 67 -7.44 -7.31 8.31
N SER A 68 -8.57 -6.62 8.47
CA SER A 68 -9.63 -6.89 9.45
C SER A 68 -10.96 -6.82 8.70
N GLY A 69 -11.16 -7.79 7.83
CA GLY A 69 -12.32 -7.88 6.96
C GLY A 69 -12.41 -9.30 6.45
N GLU A 70 -12.52 -10.24 7.38
CA GLU A 70 -12.99 -11.60 7.12
C GLU A 70 -14.29 -11.49 6.32
N THR A 71 -14.20 -11.66 5.01
CA THR A 71 -15.37 -11.81 4.16
C THR A 71 -15.99 -13.15 4.52
N VAL A 72 -16.88 -13.14 5.51
CA VAL A 72 -17.85 -14.21 5.72
C VAL A 72 -18.52 -14.41 4.35
N PRO A 73 -18.48 -15.61 3.75
CA PRO A 73 -19.30 -15.86 2.58
C PRO A 73 -20.75 -15.74 3.01
N SER A 74 -21.38 -14.60 2.67
CA SER A 74 -22.82 -14.40 2.79
C SER A 74 -23.52 -15.51 2.02
N GLU A 75 -24.07 -16.42 2.80
CA GLU A 75 -25.25 -17.23 2.54
C GLU A 75 -26.17 -16.52 1.54
N ARG A 76 -26.12 -16.95 0.27
CA ARG A 76 -27.22 -16.72 -0.66
C ARG A 76 -28.26 -17.78 -0.39
N ASP A 77 -29.05 -17.51 0.64
CA ASP A 77 -30.45 -17.89 0.64
C ASP A 77 -31.07 -17.36 -0.66
N GLY A 78 -31.54 -18.31 -1.46
CA GLY A 78 -32.22 -18.08 -2.71
C GLY A 78 -33.22 -19.22 -2.87
N GLY A 79 -34.32 -19.16 -2.11
CA GLY A 79 -35.55 -19.87 -2.45
C GLY A 79 -35.94 -19.61 -3.91
N SER A 80 -36.75 -20.42 -4.57
CA SER A 80 -37.84 -21.26 -4.11
C SER A 80 -38.17 -22.29 -5.24
N PRO A 81 -39.42 -22.72 -5.48
CA PRO A 81 -39.89 -24.08 -5.28
C PRO A 81 -40.30 -24.77 -6.61
N ARG A 82 -40.90 -25.98 -6.48
CA ARG A 82 -41.86 -26.67 -7.36
C ARG A 82 -41.36 -27.82 -8.26
N LYS A 83 -42.10 -28.93 -8.07
CA LYS A 83 -42.60 -29.95 -9.02
C LYS A 83 -41.50 -30.91 -9.52
N GLU A 84 -41.65 -32.22 -9.33
CA GLU A 84 -42.78 -33.06 -9.79
C GLU A 84 -43.11 -34.19 -8.81
#